data_AF-A0A7M7N713-F1
#
_entry.id   AF-A0A7M7N713-F1
#
_cell.length_a   1.000
_cell.length_b   1.000
_cell.length_c   1.000
_cell.angle_alpha   90.00
_cell.angle_beta   90.00
_cell.angle_gamma   90.00
#
_symmetry.space_group_name_H-M   'P 1'
#
loop_
_entity.id
_entity.type
_entity.pdbx_description
1 polymer ?
#
loop_
_entity_poly.entity_id
_entity_poly.type
_entity_poly.pdbx_seq_one_letter_code
_entity_poly.pdbx_strand_id
1 'polypeptide(L)'
;MSSRLSYANKVILAPMVRIGTLPTRLLALEYGADIVYCQELIDFKMLTCRRHVNRVLDTVDYISKDDVVIFRTCSKETDRLVFQMGTADAQRALRVAKMVEKDVSGIDINMGCPKDFSLKGGMGAALLQKPDTIKEILTTLVQGVKIPVTCKIRILPKLEDTIALAKMIEQTGVAALAVHGRLTEERPRHPVHCDAIKAVADSISIPLITNGGSQDIIKSYADIERFREMTGASSVMIAREAQWNPSIFRKEGKLPNHDVAKRYIQYSVDYDNVYTNMKYCIQQILRDEVQTEQGQKIQHSKSVPEICSAYGMLDYYDKALEGRSRSIEELQCTEMAPKRRKLNDGSYIIEAPRKINKKEMRLSKKTFKGVLIEYCHANKLHPPRYTLEEDIDNRVFKSSVIVDDQEYATTLWCTSKKYSEQGAAAVCCQQLGLSLQKKEPVTGTPSEKDRSVARGQEVRVSSEQCELLDGQPVGGKGEVCNGRGEEDDVEKAESCSSRLEGNAINCSTDPLNDSEVPVLSKDCSTDHQEARGVGTAEQR
;
A
#
# COMPACT_ATOMS: atom_id res chain seq x y z
N MET A 1 28.78 -6.71 -2.18
CA MET A 1 27.51 -7.23 -2.74
C MET A 1 26.71 -7.76 -1.57
N SER A 2 25.47 -7.30 -1.36
CA SER A 2 24.60 -7.90 -0.35
C SER A 2 24.45 -9.39 -0.68
N SER A 3 24.68 -10.27 0.28
CA SER A 3 24.54 -11.71 0.07
C SER A 3 23.09 -12.03 -0.31
N ARG A 4 22.90 -12.79 -1.39
CA ARG A 4 21.58 -13.26 -1.84
C ARG A 4 20.84 -13.94 -0.67
N LEU A 5 19.55 -13.63 -0.47
CA LEU A 5 18.76 -14.19 0.63
C LEU A 5 18.77 -15.73 0.58
N SER A 6 19.11 -16.36 1.71
CA SER A 6 19.17 -17.82 1.85
C SER A 6 17.94 -18.34 2.61
N TYR A 7 17.30 -19.37 2.07
CA TYR A 7 16.08 -19.96 2.61
C TYR A 7 16.32 -21.25 3.41
N ALA A 8 17.57 -21.65 3.63
CA ALA A 8 17.89 -22.86 4.38
C ALA A 8 18.05 -22.58 5.88
N ASN A 9 17.48 -23.42 6.75
CA ASN A 9 17.52 -23.29 8.22
C ASN A 9 17.05 -21.90 8.68
N LYS A 10 15.79 -21.57 8.37
CA LYS A 10 15.15 -20.29 8.68
C LYS A 10 13.80 -20.48 9.36
N VAL A 11 13.45 -19.53 10.21
CA VAL A 11 12.13 -19.36 10.80
C VAL A 11 11.49 -18.10 10.20
N ILE A 12 10.36 -18.27 9.53
CA ILE A 12 9.84 -17.30 8.56
C ILE A 12 8.44 -16.84 8.96
N LEU A 13 8.17 -15.54 8.90
CA LEU A 13 6.80 -15.01 8.98
C LEU A 13 6.08 -15.23 7.65
N ALA A 14 4.92 -15.90 7.70
CA ALA A 14 4.10 -16.18 6.53
C ALA A 14 3.42 -14.92 5.97
N PRO A 15 3.13 -14.90 4.66
CA PRO A 15 2.31 -13.85 4.06
C PRO A 15 0.86 -13.97 4.56
N MET A 16 0.31 -12.87 5.08
CA MET A 16 -1.05 -12.83 5.64
C MET A 16 -1.72 -11.51 5.27
N VAL A 17 -2.82 -11.57 4.51
CA VAL A 17 -3.60 -10.39 4.11
C VAL A 17 -4.07 -9.63 5.36
N ARG A 18 -3.91 -8.29 5.36
CA ARG A 18 -4.11 -7.37 6.49
C ARG A 18 -3.09 -7.49 7.63
N ILE A 19 -2.59 -8.68 7.96
CA ILE A 19 -1.65 -8.86 9.07
C ILE A 19 -0.21 -8.49 8.67
N GLY A 20 0.23 -8.91 7.48
CA GLY A 20 1.60 -8.76 6.98
C GLY A 20 1.98 -7.34 6.53
N THR A 21 1.46 -6.31 7.20
CA THR A 21 1.87 -4.91 7.03
C THR A 21 3.17 -4.63 7.80
N LEU A 22 3.80 -3.47 7.56
CA LEU A 22 5.14 -3.15 8.09
C LEU A 22 5.27 -3.37 9.61
N PRO A 23 4.32 -2.93 10.48
CA PRO A 23 4.46 -3.11 11.93
C PRO A 23 4.60 -4.57 12.35
N THR A 24 3.81 -5.49 11.79
CA THR A 24 3.91 -6.92 12.12
C THR A 24 5.23 -7.51 11.66
N ARG A 25 5.71 -7.12 10.48
CA ARG A 25 6.98 -7.62 9.95
C ARG A 25 8.16 -7.19 10.81
N LEU A 26 8.22 -5.92 11.19
CA LEU A 26 9.25 -5.42 12.09
C LEU A 26 9.17 -6.08 13.47
N LEU A 27 7.96 -6.28 13.99
CA LEU A 27 7.76 -6.95 15.27
C LEU A 27 8.20 -8.42 15.23
N ALA A 28 7.93 -9.13 14.12
CA ALA A 28 8.41 -10.50 13.94
C ALA A 28 9.95 -10.56 13.85
N LEU A 29 10.58 -9.63 13.14
CA LEU A 29 12.05 -9.53 13.06
C LEU A 29 12.66 -9.22 14.44
N GLU A 30 12.08 -8.29 15.19
CA GLU A 30 12.49 -7.96 16.56
C GLU A 30 12.46 -9.19 17.47
N TYR A 31 11.47 -10.06 17.27
CA TYR A 31 11.32 -11.28 18.03
C TYR A 31 12.10 -12.48 17.49
N GLY A 32 12.85 -12.34 16.40
CA GLY A 32 13.78 -13.37 15.93
C GLY A 32 13.34 -14.15 14.69
N ALA A 33 12.34 -13.67 13.94
CA ALA A 33 12.12 -14.17 12.59
C ALA A 33 13.34 -13.85 11.70
N ASP A 34 13.77 -14.81 10.89
CA ASP A 34 14.90 -14.63 9.97
C ASP A 34 14.47 -13.94 8.67
N ILE A 35 13.26 -14.25 8.20
CA ILE A 35 12.69 -13.77 6.94
C ILE A 35 11.23 -13.38 7.20
N VAL A 36 10.78 -12.28 6.58
CA VAL A 36 9.40 -11.82 6.68
C VAL A 36 8.78 -11.65 5.31
N TYR A 37 7.59 -12.24 5.12
CA TYR A 37 6.81 -12.03 3.91
C TYR A 37 5.83 -10.87 4.13
N CYS A 38 5.65 -10.03 3.11
CA CYS A 38 4.51 -9.11 3.12
C CYS A 38 3.20 -9.84 2.85
N GLN A 39 2.08 -9.17 3.13
CA GLN A 39 0.78 -9.63 2.66
C GLN A 39 0.76 -9.83 1.13
N GLU A 40 -0.12 -10.70 0.64
CA GLU A 40 -0.37 -10.81 -0.79
C GLU A 40 -0.83 -9.47 -1.36
N LEU A 41 -0.13 -8.98 -2.38
CA LEU A 41 -0.47 -7.76 -3.12
C LEU A 41 -0.73 -8.10 -4.58
N ILE A 42 -1.86 -7.63 -5.12
CA ILE A 42 -2.28 -7.97 -6.47
C ILE A 42 -1.49 -7.15 -7.48
N ASP A 43 -0.93 -7.83 -8.49
CA ASP A 43 -0.12 -7.23 -9.54
C ASP A 43 -0.80 -6.03 -10.22
N PHE A 44 -2.08 -6.15 -10.57
CA PHE A 44 -2.89 -5.08 -11.15
C PHE A 44 -2.89 -3.82 -10.28
N LYS A 45 -3.06 -3.94 -8.96
CA LYS A 45 -3.06 -2.79 -8.06
C LYS A 45 -1.65 -2.21 -7.92
N MET A 46 -0.62 -3.05 -7.82
CA MET A 46 0.77 -2.60 -7.75
C MET A 46 1.20 -1.83 -8.99
N LEU A 47 0.75 -2.22 -10.18
CA LEU A 47 1.04 -1.50 -11.42
C LEU A 47 0.40 -0.10 -11.50
N THR A 48 -0.57 0.20 -10.64
CA THR A 48 -1.11 1.56 -10.48
C THR A 48 -0.28 2.44 -9.54
N CYS A 49 0.72 1.87 -8.88
CA CYS A 49 1.48 2.55 -7.84
C CYS A 49 2.70 3.29 -8.38
N ARG A 50 3.06 4.39 -7.72
CA ARG A 50 4.36 5.05 -7.85
C ARG A 50 5.21 4.76 -6.61
N ARG A 51 6.49 4.52 -6.82
CA ARG A 51 7.46 4.42 -5.72
C ARG A 51 7.82 5.82 -5.21
N HIS A 52 7.72 6.04 -3.91
CA HIS A 52 8.01 7.29 -3.23
C HIS A 52 8.95 7.03 -2.04
N VAL A 53 10.02 7.82 -1.92
CA VAL A 53 10.90 7.78 -0.74
C VAL A 53 10.33 8.76 0.27
N ASN A 54 9.79 8.24 1.37
CA ASN A 54 9.19 9.03 2.44
C ASN A 54 10.24 9.30 3.51
N ARG A 55 10.86 10.48 3.44
CA ARG A 55 11.91 10.91 4.37
C ARG A 55 11.39 11.23 5.77
N VAL A 56 10.08 11.50 5.92
CA VAL A 56 9.48 11.80 7.23
C VAL A 56 9.43 10.55 8.11
N LEU A 57 9.12 9.40 7.50
CA LEU A 57 9.00 8.11 8.18
C LEU A 57 10.23 7.20 8.01
N ASP A 58 11.21 7.64 7.21
CA ASP A 58 12.33 6.81 6.74
C ASP A 58 11.85 5.50 6.08
N THR A 59 10.89 5.63 5.16
CA THR A 59 10.30 4.51 4.43
C THR A 59 10.36 4.67 2.92
N VAL A 60 10.12 3.55 2.23
CA VAL A 60 9.76 3.53 0.81
C VAL A 60 8.30 3.10 0.70
N ASP A 61 7.52 3.95 0.07
CA ASP A 61 6.08 3.81 -0.08
C ASP A 61 5.73 3.57 -1.56
N TYR A 62 4.85 2.62 -1.81
CA TYR A 62 4.22 2.37 -3.11
C TYR A 62 2.79 2.87 -3.02
N ILE A 63 2.55 4.00 -3.65
CA ILE A 63 1.34 4.81 -3.49
C ILE A 63 0.49 4.68 -4.76
N SER A 64 -0.78 4.30 -4.63
CA SER A 64 -1.71 4.23 -5.75
C SER A 64 -2.01 5.61 -6.34
N LYS A 65 -2.74 5.63 -7.46
CA LYS A 65 -3.24 6.88 -8.08
C LYS A 65 -4.15 7.69 -7.15
N ASP A 66 -4.83 7.01 -6.23
CA ASP A 66 -5.75 7.58 -5.24
C ASP A 66 -5.02 8.05 -3.95
N ASP A 67 -3.68 8.16 -4.00
CA ASP A 67 -2.80 8.54 -2.89
C ASP A 67 -2.88 7.61 -1.66
N VAL A 68 -3.28 6.35 -1.87
CA VAL A 68 -3.28 5.31 -0.83
C VAL A 68 -1.98 4.52 -0.86
N VAL A 69 -1.34 4.36 0.30
CA VAL A 69 -0.14 3.52 0.45
C VAL A 69 -0.55 2.04 0.38
N ILE A 70 -0.15 1.36 -0.70
CA ILE A 70 -0.45 -0.07 -0.92
C ILE A 70 0.62 -0.97 -0.30
N PHE A 71 1.87 -0.54 -0.36
CA PHE A 71 3.00 -1.24 0.24
C PHE A 71 3.98 -0.23 0.82
N ARG A 72 4.42 -0.47 2.06
CA ARG A 72 5.41 0.34 2.76
C ARG A 72 6.49 -0.59 3.30
N THR A 73 7.75 -0.21 3.13
CA THR A 73 8.93 -0.90 3.65
C THR A 73 9.95 0.09 4.20
N CYS A 74 10.94 -0.38 4.95
CA CYS A 74 12.02 0.42 5.49
C CYS A 74 13.34 -0.35 5.50
N SER A 75 14.44 0.36 5.73
CA SER A 75 15.80 -0.17 5.75
C SER A 75 16.01 -1.33 6.74
N LYS A 76 15.22 -1.38 7.83
CA LYS A 76 15.33 -2.40 8.89
C LYS A 76 14.91 -3.81 8.48
N GLU A 77 14.18 -3.96 7.38
CA GLU A 77 13.71 -5.27 6.89
C GLU A 77 14.18 -5.57 5.46
N THR A 78 14.79 -4.62 4.76
CA THR A 78 15.10 -4.75 3.32
C THR A 78 15.90 -6.02 3.02
N ASP A 79 16.84 -6.40 3.88
CA ASP A 79 17.70 -7.58 3.77
C ASP A 79 16.97 -8.92 4.04
N ARG A 80 15.72 -8.88 4.52
CA ARG A 80 14.93 -10.03 5.00
C ARG A 80 13.51 -10.09 4.47
N LEU A 81 13.10 -9.06 3.71
CA LEU A 81 11.74 -8.92 3.21
C LEU A 81 11.53 -9.66 1.89
N VAL A 82 10.49 -10.49 1.85
CA VAL A 82 10.01 -11.13 0.63
C VAL A 82 8.68 -10.49 0.22
N PHE A 83 8.62 -10.01 -1.02
CA PHE A 83 7.42 -9.44 -1.61
C PHE A 83 6.56 -10.53 -2.24
N GLN A 84 5.41 -10.85 -1.63
CA GLN A 84 4.46 -11.79 -2.22
C GLN A 84 3.45 -11.07 -3.11
N MET A 85 3.31 -11.53 -4.36
CA MET A 85 2.25 -11.07 -5.26
C MET A 85 1.27 -12.17 -5.65
N GLY A 86 0.02 -11.74 -5.86
CA GLY A 86 -0.98 -12.49 -6.62
C GLY A 86 -0.92 -12.06 -8.08
N THR A 87 -0.75 -13.02 -8.98
CA THR A 87 -0.68 -12.79 -10.43
C THR A 87 -1.10 -14.04 -11.20
N ALA A 88 -1.49 -13.86 -12.46
CA ALA A 88 -1.79 -14.93 -13.40
C ALA A 88 -1.13 -14.68 -14.78
N ASP A 89 -0.12 -13.81 -14.83
CA ASP A 89 0.51 -13.35 -16.08
C ASP A 89 1.99 -13.02 -15.86
N ALA A 90 2.85 -13.66 -16.65
CA ALA A 90 4.29 -13.59 -16.48
C ALA A 90 4.86 -12.17 -16.68
N GLN A 91 4.33 -11.42 -17.64
CA GLN A 91 4.85 -10.09 -17.96
C GLN A 91 4.40 -9.03 -16.95
N ARG A 92 3.16 -9.11 -16.46
CA ARG A 92 2.70 -8.27 -15.33
C ARG A 92 3.50 -8.57 -14.07
N ALA A 93 3.69 -9.86 -13.76
CA ALA A 93 4.50 -10.27 -12.62
C ALA A 93 5.92 -9.68 -12.69
N LEU A 94 6.58 -9.81 -13.85
CA LEU A 94 7.93 -9.28 -14.05
C LEU A 94 8.00 -7.76 -13.88
N ARG A 95 7.03 -7.01 -14.41
CA ARG A 95 6.97 -5.55 -14.25
C ARG A 95 6.83 -5.15 -12.78
N VAL A 96 5.98 -5.82 -12.01
CA VAL A 96 5.83 -5.56 -10.57
C VAL A 96 7.10 -5.95 -9.83
N ALA A 97 7.68 -7.10 -10.13
CA ALA A 97 8.91 -7.56 -9.50
C ALA A 97 10.06 -6.56 -9.72
N LYS A 98 10.24 -6.06 -10.95
CA LYS A 98 11.20 -5.00 -11.29
C LYS A 98 10.95 -3.69 -10.55
N MET A 99 9.68 -3.36 -10.29
CA MET A 99 9.30 -2.15 -9.55
C MET A 99 9.73 -2.20 -8.08
N VAL A 100 9.72 -3.38 -7.47
CA VAL A 100 10.03 -3.59 -6.04
C VAL A 100 11.43 -4.14 -5.77
N GLU A 101 12.11 -4.66 -6.79
CA GLU A 101 13.38 -5.40 -6.70
C GLU A 101 14.47 -4.75 -5.85
N LYS A 102 14.55 -3.41 -5.82
CA LYS A 102 15.59 -2.68 -5.09
C LYS A 102 15.27 -2.42 -3.62
N ASP A 103 14.04 -2.68 -3.20
CA ASP A 103 13.52 -2.37 -1.86
C ASP A 103 13.16 -3.64 -1.09
N VAL A 104 13.37 -4.83 -1.67
CA VAL A 104 13.07 -6.15 -1.09
C VAL A 104 14.20 -7.14 -1.40
N SER A 105 14.27 -8.25 -0.66
CA SER A 105 15.30 -9.29 -0.81
C SER A 105 14.83 -10.58 -1.47
N GLY A 106 13.53 -10.71 -1.73
CA GLY A 106 12.98 -11.81 -2.50
C GLY A 106 11.63 -11.48 -3.12
N ILE A 107 11.26 -12.21 -4.17
CA ILE A 107 9.95 -12.18 -4.81
C ILE A 107 9.27 -13.53 -4.56
N ASP A 108 7.99 -13.51 -4.22
CA ASP A 108 7.19 -14.73 -4.06
C ASP A 108 5.89 -14.68 -4.84
N ILE A 109 5.50 -15.80 -5.43
CA ILE A 109 4.20 -15.96 -6.10
C ILE A 109 3.25 -16.78 -5.23
N ASN A 110 2.09 -16.20 -4.93
CA ASN A 110 1.02 -16.90 -4.25
C ASN A 110 0.31 -17.87 -5.21
N MET A 111 0.36 -19.16 -4.89
CA MET A 111 -0.32 -20.24 -5.60
C MET A 111 -1.23 -21.06 -4.66
N GLY A 112 -1.57 -20.52 -3.48
CA GLY A 112 -2.27 -21.27 -2.43
C GLY A 112 -3.49 -20.58 -1.82
N CYS A 113 -3.79 -19.34 -2.21
CA CYS A 113 -4.94 -18.60 -1.70
C CYS A 113 -6.27 -19.14 -2.28
N PRO A 114 -7.19 -19.66 -1.45
CA PRO A 114 -8.48 -20.17 -1.90
C PRO A 114 -9.59 -19.11 -1.96
N LYS A 115 -9.29 -17.83 -1.67
CA LYS A 115 -10.30 -16.78 -1.57
C LYS A 115 -10.84 -16.39 -2.95
N ASP A 116 -12.13 -16.06 -3.02
CA ASP A 116 -12.86 -15.75 -4.26
C ASP A 116 -12.18 -14.72 -5.16
N PHE A 117 -11.63 -13.63 -4.59
CA PHE A 117 -10.94 -12.60 -5.38
C PHE A 117 -9.73 -13.17 -6.13
N SER A 118 -9.03 -14.14 -5.54
CA SER A 118 -7.87 -14.79 -6.13
C SER A 118 -8.32 -15.76 -7.22
N LEU A 119 -9.32 -16.59 -6.91
CA LEU A 119 -9.86 -17.58 -7.85
C LEU A 119 -10.43 -16.92 -9.12
N LYS A 120 -11.24 -15.87 -8.97
CA LYS A 120 -11.82 -15.12 -10.10
C LYS A 120 -10.77 -14.44 -10.97
N GLY A 121 -9.65 -14.01 -10.37
CA GLY A 121 -8.52 -13.44 -11.10
C GLY A 121 -7.58 -14.48 -11.73
N GLY A 122 -7.85 -15.78 -11.56
CA GLY A 122 -6.97 -16.86 -12.03
C GLY A 122 -5.66 -16.99 -11.24
N MET A 123 -5.59 -16.40 -10.04
CA MET A 123 -4.41 -16.33 -9.17
C MET A 123 -4.55 -17.28 -7.97
N GLY A 124 -3.50 -17.44 -7.16
CA GLY A 124 -3.56 -18.26 -5.95
C GLY A 124 -3.85 -19.71 -6.27
N ALA A 125 -4.78 -20.35 -5.57
CA ALA A 125 -5.07 -21.78 -5.77
C ALA A 125 -5.58 -22.12 -7.18
N ALA A 126 -6.11 -21.15 -7.94
CA ALA A 126 -6.50 -21.37 -9.34
C ALA A 126 -5.30 -21.67 -10.26
N LEU A 127 -4.09 -21.21 -9.90
CA LEU A 127 -2.87 -21.52 -10.65
C LEU A 127 -2.48 -22.99 -10.55
N LEU A 128 -2.86 -23.69 -9.47
CA LEU A 128 -2.50 -25.10 -9.27
C LEU A 128 -3.03 -26.03 -10.37
N GLN A 129 -4.10 -25.60 -11.07
CA GLN A 129 -4.67 -26.30 -12.22
C GLN A 129 -4.05 -25.89 -13.56
N LYS A 130 -3.04 -25.01 -13.55
CA LYS A 130 -2.39 -24.45 -14.74
C LYS A 130 -0.86 -24.54 -14.66
N PRO A 131 -0.26 -25.75 -14.67
CA PRO A 131 1.18 -25.93 -14.56
C PRO A 131 2.00 -25.16 -15.61
N ASP A 132 1.50 -25.04 -16.84
CA ASP A 132 2.19 -24.28 -17.90
C ASP A 132 2.27 -22.77 -17.58
N THR A 133 1.18 -22.20 -17.05
CA THR A 133 1.16 -20.80 -16.60
C THR A 133 2.10 -20.59 -15.40
N ILE A 134 2.14 -21.54 -14.46
CA ILE A 134 3.10 -21.52 -13.35
C ILE A 134 4.54 -21.49 -13.89
N LYS A 135 4.86 -22.40 -14.81
CA LYS A 135 6.19 -22.51 -15.42
C LYS A 135 6.60 -21.22 -16.11
N GLU A 136 5.69 -20.64 -16.89
CA GLU A 136 5.92 -19.39 -17.61
C GLU A 136 6.20 -18.21 -16.65
N ILE A 137 5.36 -18.04 -15.62
CA ILE A 137 5.52 -16.97 -14.61
C ILE A 137 6.86 -17.11 -13.89
N LEU A 138 7.16 -18.29 -13.35
CA LEU A 138 8.37 -18.50 -12.55
C LEU A 138 9.64 -18.38 -13.38
N THR A 139 9.68 -18.98 -14.58
CA THR A 139 10.84 -18.89 -15.47
C THR A 139 11.12 -17.44 -15.86
N THR A 140 10.06 -16.69 -16.21
CA THR A 140 10.17 -15.27 -16.57
C THR A 140 10.72 -14.43 -15.40
N LEU A 141 10.26 -14.69 -14.17
CA LEU A 141 10.74 -13.98 -12.99
C LEU A 141 12.18 -14.33 -12.66
N VAL A 142 12.53 -15.63 -12.63
CA VAL A 142 13.89 -16.10 -12.32
C VAL A 142 14.92 -15.55 -13.29
N GLN A 143 14.57 -15.46 -14.58
CA GLN A 143 15.44 -14.86 -15.60
C GLN A 143 15.44 -13.32 -15.55
N GLY A 144 14.34 -12.73 -15.08
CA GLY A 144 14.13 -11.30 -15.12
C GLY A 144 14.73 -10.53 -13.95
N VAL A 145 14.69 -11.04 -12.72
CA VAL A 145 15.17 -10.33 -11.51
C VAL A 145 16.51 -10.88 -10.98
N LYS A 146 17.21 -10.05 -10.21
CA LYS A 146 18.52 -10.33 -9.59
C LYS A 146 18.41 -10.89 -8.17
N ILE A 147 17.24 -10.79 -7.56
CA ILE A 147 16.93 -11.33 -6.23
C ILE A 147 16.24 -12.70 -6.37
N PRO A 148 16.29 -13.58 -5.35
CA PRO A 148 15.66 -14.90 -5.42
C PRO A 148 14.14 -14.80 -5.62
N VAL A 149 13.63 -15.75 -6.40
CA VAL A 149 12.20 -15.97 -6.62
C VAL A 149 11.79 -17.25 -5.90
N THR A 150 10.69 -17.20 -5.15
CA THR A 150 10.06 -18.35 -4.50
C THR A 150 8.59 -18.44 -4.91
N CYS A 151 7.93 -19.51 -4.52
CA CYS A 151 6.47 -19.56 -4.56
C CYS A 151 5.92 -20.34 -3.37
N LYS A 152 4.65 -20.08 -3.05
CA LYS A 152 3.92 -20.76 -1.99
C LYS A 152 2.70 -21.49 -2.53
N ILE A 153 2.67 -22.82 -2.35
CA ILE A 153 1.61 -23.71 -2.82
C ILE A 153 0.81 -24.33 -1.66
N ARG A 154 -0.31 -24.96 -2.00
CA ARG A 154 -0.98 -26.00 -1.21
C ARG A 154 -0.73 -27.38 -1.86
N ILE A 155 -0.90 -28.44 -1.10
CA ILE A 155 -0.84 -29.80 -1.64
C ILE A 155 -2.07 -30.08 -2.53
N LEU A 156 -1.91 -31.03 -3.47
CA LEU A 156 -2.96 -31.50 -4.37
C LEU A 156 -3.61 -32.78 -3.82
N PRO A 157 -4.81 -33.17 -4.31
CA PRO A 157 -5.50 -34.37 -3.82
C PRO A 157 -4.69 -35.67 -3.95
N LYS A 158 -3.86 -35.77 -4.98
CA LYS A 158 -2.93 -36.88 -5.17
C LYS A 158 -1.51 -36.44 -4.82
N LEU A 159 -0.82 -37.29 -4.10
CA LEU A 159 0.56 -37.02 -3.69
C LEU A 159 1.50 -36.95 -4.90
N GLU A 160 1.29 -37.82 -5.87
CA GLU A 160 2.08 -37.91 -7.11
C GLU A 160 2.00 -36.60 -7.90
N ASP A 161 0.80 -36.01 -7.97
CA ASP A 161 0.58 -34.73 -8.65
C ASP A 161 1.29 -33.59 -7.90
N THR A 162 1.28 -33.62 -6.56
CA THR A 162 2.01 -32.64 -5.74
C THR A 162 3.51 -32.71 -5.97
N ILE A 163 4.07 -33.93 -6.01
CA ILE A 163 5.49 -34.18 -6.28
C ILE A 163 5.85 -33.74 -7.71
N ALA A 164 5.03 -34.09 -8.69
CA ALA A 164 5.24 -33.69 -10.08
C ALA A 164 5.23 -32.17 -10.24
N LEU A 165 4.30 -31.47 -9.58
CA LEU A 165 4.24 -30.02 -9.56
C LEU A 165 5.50 -29.42 -8.91
N ALA A 166 5.94 -29.95 -7.76
CA ALA A 166 7.13 -29.45 -7.06
C ALA A 166 8.41 -29.61 -7.90
N LYS A 167 8.59 -30.74 -8.58
CA LYS A 167 9.73 -30.96 -9.50
C LYS A 167 9.68 -30.02 -10.70
N MET A 168 8.50 -29.76 -11.26
CA MET A 168 8.35 -28.78 -12.33
C MET A 168 8.72 -27.37 -11.86
N ILE A 169 8.24 -26.97 -10.68
CA ILE A 169 8.58 -25.69 -10.05
C ILE A 169 10.10 -25.59 -9.85
N GLU A 170 10.76 -26.61 -9.32
CA GLU A 170 12.22 -26.63 -9.14
C GLU A 170 12.97 -26.38 -10.46
N GLN A 171 12.53 -27.00 -11.57
CA GLN A 171 13.15 -26.83 -12.88
C GLN A 171 13.09 -25.38 -13.42
N THR A 172 12.21 -24.53 -12.88
CA THR A 172 12.15 -23.11 -13.25
C THR A 172 13.30 -22.28 -12.65
N GLY A 173 14.03 -22.83 -11.67
CA GLY A 173 15.16 -22.17 -11.00
C GLY A 173 14.77 -21.29 -9.81
N VAL A 174 13.59 -21.51 -9.22
CA VAL A 174 13.22 -20.86 -7.95
C VAL A 174 14.20 -21.21 -6.83
N ALA A 175 14.39 -20.29 -5.90
CA ALA A 175 15.35 -20.43 -4.81
C ALA A 175 14.83 -21.29 -3.64
N ALA A 176 13.51 -21.40 -3.49
CA ALA A 176 12.85 -22.22 -2.48
C ALA A 176 11.36 -22.40 -2.82
N LEU A 177 10.76 -23.44 -2.23
CA LEU A 177 9.33 -23.74 -2.34
C LEU A 177 8.69 -23.79 -0.95
N ALA A 178 7.68 -22.96 -0.71
CA ALA A 178 6.86 -23.04 0.50
C ALA A 178 5.62 -23.91 0.27
N VAL A 179 5.40 -24.92 1.14
CA VAL A 179 4.27 -25.86 1.02
C VAL A 179 3.40 -25.77 2.27
N HIS A 180 2.15 -25.36 2.07
CA HIS A 180 1.11 -25.56 3.08
C HIS A 180 0.56 -26.97 2.92
N GLY A 181 0.79 -27.84 3.91
CA GLY A 181 0.34 -29.24 3.91
C GLY A 181 -1.18 -29.43 4.10
N ARG A 182 -2.00 -28.63 3.45
CA ARG A 182 -3.46 -28.80 3.39
C ARG A 182 -3.93 -28.61 1.96
N LEU A 183 -4.96 -29.36 1.56
CA LEU A 183 -5.69 -29.20 0.31
C LEU A 183 -6.38 -27.84 0.26
N THR A 184 -6.83 -27.41 -0.92
CA THR A 184 -7.44 -26.08 -1.11
C THR A 184 -8.74 -25.93 -0.32
N GLU A 185 -9.54 -27.00 -0.28
CA GLU A 185 -10.81 -27.14 0.42
C GLU A 185 -10.66 -27.33 1.95
N GLU A 186 -9.47 -27.72 2.41
CA GLU A 186 -9.22 -27.99 3.82
C GLU A 186 -9.08 -26.71 4.64
N ARG A 187 -9.95 -26.61 5.64
CA ARG A 187 -9.98 -25.57 6.66
C ARG A 187 -8.92 -25.78 7.75
N PRO A 188 -8.60 -24.74 8.56
CA PRO A 188 -7.58 -24.84 9.59
C PRO A 188 -7.82 -25.86 10.71
N ARG A 189 -9.06 -26.36 10.86
CA ARG A 189 -9.43 -27.46 11.77
C ARG A 189 -8.98 -28.84 11.31
N HIS A 190 -8.75 -29.01 10.01
CA HIS A 190 -8.21 -30.27 9.48
C HIS A 190 -6.72 -30.34 9.84
N PRO A 191 -6.17 -31.54 10.13
CA PRO A 191 -4.76 -31.70 10.45
C PRO A 191 -3.89 -31.30 9.26
N VAL A 192 -2.63 -30.92 9.53
CA VAL A 192 -1.64 -30.72 8.47
C VAL A 192 -1.03 -32.06 8.04
N HIS A 193 -0.99 -32.32 6.73
CA HIS A 193 -0.44 -33.54 6.13
C HIS A 193 1.09 -33.49 6.09
N CYS A 194 1.74 -33.79 7.21
CA CYS A 194 3.21 -33.76 7.33
C CYS A 194 3.90 -34.75 6.37
N ASP A 195 3.32 -35.94 6.19
CA ASP A 195 3.87 -36.98 5.31
C ASP A 195 3.92 -36.51 3.85
N ALA A 196 2.89 -35.78 3.41
CA ALA A 196 2.87 -35.20 2.07
C ALA A 196 3.96 -34.13 1.91
N ILE A 197 4.15 -33.26 2.91
CA ILE A 197 5.25 -32.27 2.88
C ILE A 197 6.61 -32.99 2.83
N LYS A 198 6.79 -34.02 3.64
CA LYS A 198 8.02 -34.81 3.69
C LYS A 198 8.33 -35.48 2.36
N ALA A 199 7.34 -36.12 1.74
CA ALA A 199 7.52 -36.73 0.43
C ALA A 199 7.89 -35.70 -0.66
N VAL A 200 7.37 -34.48 -0.58
CA VAL A 200 7.79 -33.39 -1.48
C VAL A 200 9.22 -32.95 -1.17
N ALA A 201 9.57 -32.76 0.10
CA ALA A 201 10.91 -32.34 0.53
C ALA A 201 11.98 -33.34 0.08
N ASP A 202 11.72 -34.64 0.22
CA ASP A 202 12.61 -35.72 -0.20
C ASP A 202 12.75 -35.82 -1.74
N SER A 203 11.86 -35.16 -2.51
CA SER A 203 11.78 -35.25 -3.97
C SER A 203 12.43 -34.11 -4.75
N ILE A 204 12.82 -33.02 -4.07
CA ILE A 204 13.44 -31.82 -4.66
C ILE A 204 14.76 -31.50 -3.93
N SER A 205 15.65 -30.79 -4.61
CA SER A 205 16.97 -30.38 -4.10
C SER A 205 16.98 -28.95 -3.56
N ILE A 206 16.05 -28.09 -3.99
CA ILE A 206 15.89 -26.74 -3.44
C ILE A 206 15.32 -26.76 -2.00
N PRO A 207 15.62 -25.74 -1.16
CA PRO A 207 15.04 -25.63 0.18
C PRO A 207 13.51 -25.65 0.16
N LEU A 208 12.92 -26.61 0.87
CA LEU A 208 11.49 -26.62 1.17
C LEU A 208 11.21 -25.88 2.48
N ILE A 209 10.18 -25.04 2.47
CA ILE A 209 9.68 -24.31 3.64
C ILE A 209 8.32 -24.90 4.04
N THR A 210 8.25 -25.56 5.19
CA THR A 210 7.01 -26.18 5.67
C THR A 210 6.06 -25.13 6.26
N ASN A 211 4.76 -25.28 6.05
CA ASN A 211 3.73 -24.38 6.55
C ASN A 211 2.43 -25.14 6.92
N GLY A 212 1.66 -24.56 7.84
CA GLY A 212 0.36 -25.07 8.27
C GLY A 212 0.32 -25.59 9.70
N GLY A 213 1.45 -25.68 10.40
CA GLY A 213 1.57 -26.28 11.73
C GLY A 213 0.98 -25.47 12.90
N SER A 214 0.58 -24.20 12.74
CA SER A 214 0.02 -23.40 13.86
C SER A 214 -1.19 -24.04 14.53
N GLN A 215 -1.27 -23.98 15.87
CA GLN A 215 -2.20 -24.67 16.79
C GLN A 215 -2.14 -26.19 16.81
N ASP A 216 -1.92 -26.80 15.65
CA ASP A 216 -1.88 -28.25 15.50
C ASP A 216 -0.59 -28.80 16.12
N ILE A 217 0.55 -28.26 15.67
CA ILE A 217 1.89 -28.69 16.04
C ILE A 217 2.62 -27.56 16.78
N ILE A 218 2.58 -26.34 16.24
CA ILE A 218 3.31 -25.19 16.77
C ILE A 218 2.44 -24.45 17.78
N LYS A 219 2.84 -24.47 19.05
CA LYS A 219 2.25 -23.68 20.16
C LYS A 219 3.30 -22.87 20.92
N SER A 220 4.56 -23.26 20.81
CA SER A 220 5.74 -22.66 21.44
C SER A 220 6.92 -22.58 20.46
N TYR A 221 7.99 -21.87 20.84
CA TYR A 221 9.20 -21.77 20.02
C TYR A 221 9.84 -23.14 19.75
N ALA A 222 9.87 -24.04 20.74
CA ALA A 222 10.47 -25.37 20.60
C ALA A 222 9.75 -26.25 19.55
N ASP A 223 8.45 -26.05 19.37
CA ASP A 223 7.66 -26.82 18.40
C ASP A 223 8.01 -26.49 16.94
N ILE A 224 8.67 -25.35 16.70
CA ILE A 224 9.12 -24.95 15.36
C ILE A 224 10.11 -25.98 14.83
N GLU A 225 11.10 -26.37 15.65
CA GLU A 225 12.09 -27.38 15.28
C GLU A 225 11.43 -28.74 15.08
N ARG A 226 10.54 -29.13 15.99
CA ARG A 226 9.78 -30.38 15.87
C ARG A 226 9.01 -30.45 14.54
N PHE A 227 8.34 -29.37 14.14
CA PHE A 227 7.62 -29.34 12.86
C PHE A 227 8.56 -29.42 11.65
N ARG A 228 9.75 -28.81 11.76
CA ARG A 228 10.82 -28.91 10.74
C ARG A 228 11.27 -30.36 10.56
N GLU A 229 11.58 -31.04 11.66
CA GLU A 229 12.01 -32.44 11.68
C GLU A 229 10.94 -33.38 11.14
N MET A 230 9.69 -33.25 11.60
CA MET A 230 8.56 -34.08 11.15
C MET A 230 8.33 -34.02 9.65
N THR A 231 8.61 -32.87 9.02
CA THR A 231 8.36 -32.65 7.60
C THR A 231 9.61 -32.79 6.74
N GLY A 232 10.79 -33.04 7.33
CA GLY A 232 12.07 -33.05 6.61
C GLY A 232 12.40 -31.73 5.91
N ALA A 233 11.71 -30.65 6.26
CA ALA A 233 11.84 -29.37 5.58
C ALA A 233 13.12 -28.65 6.01
N SER A 234 13.62 -27.77 5.14
CA SER A 234 14.80 -26.95 5.46
C SER A 234 14.46 -25.82 6.44
N SER A 235 13.23 -25.29 6.34
CA SER A 235 12.79 -24.09 7.05
C SER A 235 11.31 -24.17 7.41
N VAL A 236 10.87 -23.33 8.35
CA VAL A 236 9.48 -23.28 8.83
C VAL A 236 8.89 -21.90 8.62
N MET A 237 7.69 -21.86 8.07
CA MET A 237 6.91 -20.63 7.90
C MET A 237 5.68 -20.65 8.82
N ILE A 238 5.50 -19.60 9.62
CA ILE A 238 4.47 -19.49 10.67
C ILE A 238 3.49 -18.37 10.32
N ALA A 239 2.18 -18.71 10.33
CA ALA A 239 1.10 -17.76 10.05
C ALA A 239 0.28 -17.45 11.31
N ARG A 240 -0.68 -18.32 11.68
CA ARG A 240 -1.67 -18.04 12.74
C ARG A 240 -1.06 -17.80 14.11
N GLU A 241 -0.07 -18.59 14.53
CA GLU A 241 0.62 -18.34 15.81
C GLU A 241 1.27 -16.95 15.82
N ALA A 242 1.88 -16.54 14.71
CA ALA A 242 2.50 -15.22 14.59
C ALA A 242 1.47 -14.09 14.45
N GLN A 243 0.29 -14.36 13.92
CA GLN A 243 -0.83 -13.41 13.89
C GLN A 243 -1.36 -13.12 15.30
N TRP A 244 -1.53 -14.15 16.14
CA TRP A 244 -2.01 -13.96 17.50
C TRP A 244 -0.92 -13.47 18.45
N ASN A 245 0.30 -13.95 18.27
CA ASN A 245 1.40 -13.49 19.08
C ASN A 245 2.72 -13.57 18.29
N PRO A 246 3.14 -12.45 17.65
CA PRO A 246 4.41 -12.35 16.94
C PRO A 246 5.63 -12.78 17.77
N SER A 247 5.55 -12.78 19.10
CA SER A 247 6.65 -13.25 19.95
C SER A 247 6.82 -14.78 19.94
N ILE A 248 6.04 -15.53 19.15
CA ILE A 248 6.30 -16.95 18.85
C ILE A 248 7.71 -17.19 18.30
N PHE A 249 8.33 -16.18 17.69
CA PHE A 249 9.70 -16.26 17.19
C PHE A 249 10.77 -16.12 18.29
N ARG A 250 10.39 -15.73 19.52
CA ARG A 250 11.34 -15.54 20.62
C ARG A 250 11.80 -16.88 21.19
N LYS A 251 13.11 -17.08 21.24
CA LYS A 251 13.75 -18.25 21.84
C LYS A 251 13.42 -18.41 23.32
N GLU A 252 13.25 -17.29 24.04
CA GLU A 252 12.96 -17.27 25.48
C GLU A 252 11.48 -17.54 25.80
N GLY A 253 10.64 -17.72 24.78
CA GLY A 253 9.20 -17.96 24.92
C GLY A 253 8.33 -16.75 24.61
N LYS A 254 7.02 -16.99 24.53
CA LYS A 254 6.04 -15.95 24.19
C LYS A 254 5.92 -14.91 25.30
N LEU A 255 5.82 -13.64 24.91
CA LEU A 255 5.46 -12.53 25.77
C LEU A 255 3.93 -12.48 25.98
N PRO A 256 3.46 -11.85 27.07
CA PRO A 256 2.05 -11.55 27.26
C PRO A 256 1.46 -10.74 26.09
N ASN A 257 0.20 -11.03 25.73
CA ASN A 257 -0.46 -10.41 24.57
C ASN A 257 -0.53 -8.88 24.67
N HIS A 258 -0.75 -8.33 25.87
CA HIS A 258 -0.77 -6.88 26.07
C HIS A 258 0.59 -6.21 25.85
N ASP A 259 1.70 -6.87 26.17
CA ASP A 259 3.05 -6.32 25.93
C ASP A 259 3.34 -6.30 24.44
N VAL A 260 2.96 -7.37 23.74
CA VAL A 260 3.04 -7.49 22.29
C VAL A 260 2.16 -6.45 21.59
N ALA A 261 0.94 -6.22 22.09
CA ALA A 261 0.03 -5.20 21.58
C ALA A 261 0.59 -3.78 21.77
N LYS A 262 1.14 -3.45 22.94
CA LYS A 262 1.83 -2.16 23.17
C LYS A 262 2.99 -1.96 22.19
N ARG A 263 3.81 -2.98 21.99
CA ARG A 263 4.94 -2.90 21.04
C ARG A 263 4.47 -2.74 19.59
N TYR A 264 3.41 -3.43 19.21
CA TYR A 264 2.76 -3.26 17.91
C TYR A 264 2.17 -1.84 17.71
N ILE A 265 1.60 -1.25 18.77
CA ILE A 265 1.12 0.13 18.75
C ILE A 265 2.26 1.11 18.46
N GLN A 266 3.42 0.94 19.11
CA GLN A 266 4.60 1.79 18.86
C GLN A 266 4.99 1.76 17.38
N TYR A 267 5.19 0.57 16.81
CA TYR A 267 5.51 0.45 15.38
C TYR A 267 4.42 1.03 14.47
N SER A 268 3.15 0.86 14.84
CA SER A 268 2.03 1.42 14.07
C SER A 268 2.03 2.95 14.09
N VAL A 269 2.37 3.57 15.23
CA VAL A 269 2.50 5.03 15.36
C VAL A 269 3.73 5.54 14.61
N ASP A 270 4.88 4.90 14.79
CA ASP A 270 6.16 5.30 14.20
C ASP A 270 6.11 5.29 12.67
N TYR A 271 5.40 4.31 12.10
CA TYR A 271 5.30 4.10 10.65
C TYR A 271 3.94 4.50 10.07
N ASP A 272 3.17 5.33 10.80
CA ASP A 272 1.90 5.91 10.36
C ASP A 272 0.95 4.88 9.72
N ASN A 273 0.75 3.77 10.43
CA ASN A 273 -0.13 2.70 9.98
C ASN A 273 -1.59 3.12 10.10
N VAL A 274 -2.42 2.71 9.13
CA VAL A 274 -3.83 3.08 9.11
C VAL A 274 -4.56 2.50 10.31
N TYR A 275 -5.38 3.32 10.99
CA TYR A 275 -6.03 2.93 12.25
C TYR A 275 -6.89 1.66 12.13
N THR A 276 -7.55 1.44 11.00
CA THR A 276 -8.37 0.24 10.76
C THR A 276 -7.52 -1.03 10.72
N ASN A 277 -6.34 -0.96 10.10
CA ASN A 277 -5.37 -2.06 10.09
C ASN A 277 -4.78 -2.28 11.49
N MET A 278 -4.38 -1.20 12.15
CA MET A 278 -3.86 -1.22 13.52
C MET A 278 -4.84 -1.91 14.48
N LYS A 279 -6.11 -1.47 14.46
CA LYS A 279 -7.19 -2.05 15.26
C LYS A 279 -7.39 -3.54 14.95
N TYR A 280 -7.46 -3.91 13.68
CA TYR A 280 -7.64 -5.31 13.27
C TYR A 280 -6.54 -6.20 13.84
N CYS A 281 -5.27 -5.83 13.67
CA CYS A 281 -4.14 -6.62 14.17
C CYS A 281 -4.12 -6.71 15.71
N ILE A 282 -4.42 -5.62 16.42
CA ILE A 282 -4.51 -5.66 17.89
C ILE A 282 -5.64 -6.59 18.36
N GLN A 283 -6.79 -6.58 17.69
CA GLN A 283 -7.88 -7.50 18.01
C GLN A 283 -7.47 -8.97 17.76
N GLN A 284 -6.66 -9.24 16.73
CA GLN A 284 -6.10 -10.58 16.54
C GLN A 284 -5.12 -10.96 17.64
N ILE A 285 -4.31 -10.01 18.13
CA ILE A 285 -3.38 -10.25 19.25
C ILE A 285 -4.14 -10.54 20.56
N LEU A 286 -5.20 -9.78 20.83
CA LEU A 286 -6.03 -9.97 22.01
C LEU A 286 -6.82 -11.29 21.97
N ARG A 287 -7.25 -11.72 20.78
CA ARG A 287 -7.96 -12.99 20.54
C ARG A 287 -9.14 -13.19 21.51
N ASP A 288 -8.94 -13.98 22.56
CA ASP A 288 -9.96 -14.33 23.55
C ASP A 288 -10.20 -13.16 24.53
N GLU A 289 -9.25 -12.24 24.65
CA GLU A 289 -9.30 -11.06 25.52
C GLU A 289 -10.06 -9.88 24.89
N VAL A 290 -10.64 -10.05 23.68
CA VAL A 290 -11.43 -8.98 23.02
C VAL A 290 -12.68 -8.59 23.83
N GLN A 291 -13.21 -9.51 24.64
CA GLN A 291 -14.38 -9.25 25.50
C GLN A 291 -14.03 -8.53 26.82
N THR A 292 -12.74 -8.39 27.14
CA THR A 292 -12.30 -7.65 28.32
C THR A 292 -12.60 -6.16 28.18
N GLU A 293 -12.58 -5.40 29.28
CA GLU A 293 -12.71 -3.93 29.24
C GLU A 293 -11.69 -3.31 28.27
N GLN A 294 -10.46 -3.82 28.26
CA GLN A 294 -9.41 -3.37 27.36
C GLN A 294 -9.73 -3.69 25.89
N GLY A 295 -10.21 -4.91 25.62
CA GLY A 295 -10.63 -5.33 24.27
C GLY A 295 -11.80 -4.48 23.73
N GLN A 296 -12.78 -4.18 24.59
CA GLN A 296 -13.90 -3.31 24.29
C GLN A 296 -13.44 -1.87 23.97
N LYS A 297 -12.47 -1.32 24.70
CA LYS A 297 -11.88 0.01 24.38
C LYS A 297 -11.28 0.03 22.97
N ILE A 298 -10.54 -1.01 22.59
CA ILE A 298 -9.97 -1.14 21.24
C ILE A 298 -11.07 -1.32 20.18
N GLN A 299 -12.09 -2.14 20.47
CA GLN A 299 -13.22 -2.37 19.56
C GLN A 299 -14.02 -1.09 19.29
N HIS A 300 -14.16 -0.20 20.27
CA HIS A 300 -14.89 1.06 20.08
C HIS A 300 -14.04 2.19 19.50
N SER A 301 -12.70 2.05 19.48
CA SER A 301 -11.80 3.07 18.94
C SER A 301 -12.02 3.31 17.44
N LYS A 302 -12.02 4.57 17.03
CA LYS A 302 -12.21 5.07 15.65
C LYS A 302 -11.02 5.88 15.13
N SER A 303 -9.96 6.02 15.92
CA SER A 303 -8.77 6.80 15.57
C SER A 303 -7.51 6.23 16.25
N VAL A 304 -6.32 6.58 15.74
CA VAL A 304 -5.05 6.19 16.37
C VAL A 304 -4.90 6.74 17.80
N PRO A 305 -5.24 8.02 18.11
CA PRO A 305 -5.21 8.54 19.47
C PRO A 305 -6.08 7.75 20.45
N GLU A 306 -7.28 7.32 20.05
CA GLU A 306 -8.16 6.50 20.90
C GLU A 306 -7.54 5.13 21.21
N ILE A 307 -6.93 4.48 20.22
CA ILE A 307 -6.20 3.21 20.43
C ILE A 307 -5.01 3.42 21.37
N CYS A 308 -4.25 4.51 21.20
CA CYS A 308 -3.12 4.84 22.05
C CYS A 308 -3.57 5.14 23.48
N SER A 309 -4.64 5.92 23.64
CA SER A 309 -5.24 6.24 24.95
C SER A 309 -5.68 4.99 25.69
N ALA A 310 -6.30 4.02 24.99
CA ALA A 310 -6.70 2.75 25.59
C ALA A 310 -5.51 2.02 26.24
N TYR A 311 -4.30 2.17 25.73
CA TYR A 311 -3.08 1.57 26.28
C TYR A 311 -2.21 2.54 27.11
N GLY A 312 -2.68 3.75 27.40
CA GLY A 312 -1.91 4.76 28.14
C GLY A 312 -0.71 5.31 27.34
N MET A 313 -0.83 5.36 26.02
CA MET A 313 0.24 5.71 25.07
C MET A 313 -0.02 7.03 24.32
N LEU A 314 -0.92 7.88 24.82
CA LEU A 314 -1.25 9.15 24.17
C LEU A 314 -0.03 10.07 24.09
N ASP A 315 0.74 10.20 25.18
CA ASP A 315 2.00 10.97 25.20
C ASP A 315 3.03 10.48 24.17
N TYR A 316 3.07 9.16 23.91
CA TYR A 316 3.95 8.59 22.88
C TYR A 316 3.49 9.02 21.49
N TYR A 317 2.18 8.94 21.25
CA TYR A 317 1.57 9.36 19.99
C TYR A 317 1.81 10.86 19.70
N ASP A 318 1.59 11.73 20.70
CA ASP A 318 1.76 13.18 20.53
C ASP A 318 3.22 13.53 20.21
N LYS A 319 4.19 12.94 20.93
CA LYS A 319 5.63 13.12 20.63
C LYS A 319 6.00 12.64 19.23
N ALA A 320 5.44 11.51 18.78
CA ALA A 320 5.68 11.00 17.43
C ALA A 320 5.09 11.93 16.36
N LEU A 321 3.93 12.54 16.61
CA LEU A 321 3.30 13.49 15.69
C LEU A 321 4.07 14.83 15.63
N GLU A 322 4.52 15.34 16.77
CA GLU A 322 5.40 16.51 16.84
C GLU A 322 6.73 16.26 16.11
N GLY A 323 7.33 15.08 16.29
CA GLY A 323 8.53 14.67 15.56
C GLY A 323 8.32 14.65 14.05
N ARG A 324 7.21 14.05 13.58
CA ARG A 324 6.84 14.03 12.15
C ARG A 324 6.63 15.44 11.60
N SER A 325 5.96 16.31 12.36
CA SER A 325 5.68 17.69 11.96
C SER A 325 6.98 18.49 11.78
N ARG A 326 7.93 18.35 12.73
CA ARG A 326 9.28 18.93 12.61
C ARG A 326 10.03 18.41 11.38
N SER A 327 10.03 17.09 11.14
CA SER A 327 10.66 16.52 9.95
C SER A 327 10.06 17.06 8.65
N ILE A 328 8.74 17.26 8.60
CA ILE A 328 8.06 17.87 7.44
C ILE A 328 8.54 19.31 7.24
N GLU A 329 8.59 20.11 8.30
CA GLU A 329 9.06 21.51 8.25
C GLU A 329 10.54 21.58 7.80
N GLU A 330 11.39 20.72 8.34
CA GLU A 330 12.82 20.63 7.98
C GLU A 330 13.00 20.21 6.51
N LEU A 331 12.23 19.23 6.03
CA LEU A 331 12.27 18.79 4.64
C LEU A 331 11.75 19.86 3.68
N GLN A 332 10.66 20.55 4.02
CA GLN A 332 10.16 21.68 3.24
C GLN A 332 11.21 22.79 3.17
N CYS A 333 11.87 23.12 4.30
CA CYS A 333 12.95 24.09 4.33
C CYS A 333 14.14 23.66 3.44
N THR A 334 14.53 22.38 3.52
CA THR A 334 15.66 21.81 2.75
C THR A 334 15.35 21.73 1.25
N GLU A 335 14.14 21.34 0.86
CA GLU A 335 13.74 21.29 -0.55
C GLU A 335 13.62 22.68 -1.14
N MET A 336 13.18 23.67 -0.35
CA MET A 336 13.11 25.08 -0.74
C MET A 336 14.45 25.83 -0.60
N ALA A 337 15.51 25.18 -0.12
CA ALA A 337 16.80 25.82 0.06
C ALA A 337 17.50 26.10 -1.29
N PRO A 338 18.15 27.26 -1.44
CA PRO A 338 18.97 27.56 -2.62
C PRO A 338 20.12 26.57 -2.77
N LYS A 339 20.23 25.96 -3.96
CA LYS A 339 21.30 25.04 -4.34
C LYS A 339 22.21 25.69 -5.37
N ARG A 340 23.53 25.50 -5.21
CA ARG A 340 24.53 26.01 -6.13
C ARG A 340 24.86 24.96 -7.20
N ARG A 341 24.64 25.27 -8.47
CA ARG A 341 24.99 24.41 -9.62
C ARG A 341 26.08 25.08 -10.46
N LYS A 342 27.11 24.32 -10.83
CA LYS A 342 28.23 24.81 -11.67
C LYS A 342 27.83 24.75 -13.14
N LEU A 343 28.15 25.80 -13.89
CA LEU A 343 27.95 25.88 -15.35
C LEU A 343 29.24 25.51 -16.10
N ASN A 344 29.11 25.23 -17.40
CA ASN A 344 30.22 24.76 -18.25
C ASN A 344 31.35 25.79 -18.40
N ASP A 345 31.04 27.07 -18.25
CA ASP A 345 31.99 28.19 -18.29
C ASP A 345 32.70 28.43 -16.95
N GLY A 346 32.42 27.61 -15.93
CA GLY A 346 33.01 27.72 -14.59
C GLY A 346 32.24 28.65 -13.63
N SER A 347 31.23 29.38 -14.11
CA SER A 347 30.32 30.17 -13.27
C SER A 347 29.34 29.27 -12.50
N TYR A 348 28.55 29.87 -11.61
CA TYR A 348 27.56 29.14 -10.82
C TYR A 348 26.20 29.82 -10.87
N ILE A 349 25.15 29.01 -10.80
CA ILE A 349 23.77 29.47 -10.62
C ILE A 349 23.24 28.98 -9.27
N ILE A 350 22.51 29.86 -8.57
CA ILE A 350 21.85 29.55 -7.30
C ILE A 350 20.36 29.35 -7.58
N GLU A 351 19.85 28.14 -7.39
CA GLU A 351 18.48 27.78 -7.77
C GLU A 351 17.68 27.15 -6.62
N ALA A 352 16.41 27.52 -6.49
CA ALA A 352 15.48 26.96 -5.50
C ALA A 352 14.06 26.83 -6.09
N PRO A 353 13.25 25.86 -5.63
CA PRO A 353 11.86 25.75 -6.05
C PRO A 353 11.01 26.82 -5.36
N ARG A 354 10.85 27.98 -6.00
CA ARG A 354 10.06 29.10 -5.45
C ARG A 354 8.96 29.54 -6.43
N LYS A 355 7.71 29.41 -6.00
CA LYS A 355 6.53 29.91 -6.72
C LYS A 355 5.85 30.98 -5.89
N ILE A 356 5.70 32.18 -6.47
CA ILE A 356 5.02 33.29 -5.81
C ILE A 356 3.52 33.19 -6.05
N ASN A 357 2.74 33.18 -4.98
CA ASN A 357 1.28 33.14 -5.07
C ASN A 357 0.67 34.56 -5.06
N LYS A 358 -0.57 34.68 -5.56
CA LYS A 358 -1.29 35.96 -5.65
C LYS A 358 -1.51 36.63 -4.28
N LYS A 359 -1.61 35.85 -3.21
CA LYS A 359 -1.89 36.34 -1.86
C LYS A 359 -0.65 36.98 -1.22
N GLU A 360 0.52 36.36 -1.38
CA GLU A 360 1.84 36.84 -0.92
C GLU A 360 2.15 38.22 -1.50
N MET A 361 1.93 38.41 -2.81
CA MET A 361 2.11 39.73 -3.46
C MET A 361 1.09 40.79 -3.05
N ARG A 362 -0.15 40.40 -2.71
CA ARG A 362 -1.20 41.36 -2.30
C ARG A 362 -0.94 41.92 -0.91
N LEU A 363 -0.42 41.08 -0.02
CA LEU A 363 -0.17 41.39 1.40
C LEU A 363 1.16 42.12 1.64
N SER A 364 2.08 42.13 0.68
CA SER A 364 3.35 42.83 0.76
C SER A 364 3.25 44.29 0.29
N LYS A 365 3.97 45.22 0.94
CA LYS A 365 4.09 46.63 0.51
C LYS A 365 4.79 46.74 -0.85
N LYS A 366 5.76 45.86 -1.12
CA LYS A 366 6.57 45.80 -2.36
C LYS A 366 6.59 44.39 -2.93
N THR A 367 6.97 44.25 -4.19
CA THR A 367 7.20 42.94 -4.82
C THR A 367 8.66 42.52 -4.64
N PHE A 368 9.01 41.24 -4.80
CA PHE A 368 10.41 40.80 -4.72
C PHE A 368 11.30 41.50 -5.76
N LYS A 369 10.81 41.71 -6.99
CA LYS A 369 11.52 42.55 -7.99
C LYS A 369 11.76 43.97 -7.46
N GLY A 370 10.78 44.56 -6.78
CA GLY A 370 10.89 45.91 -6.22
C GLY A 370 11.93 45.99 -5.09
N VAL A 371 11.92 45.02 -4.17
CA VAL A 371 12.92 44.90 -3.10
C VAL A 371 14.33 44.77 -3.70
N LEU A 372 14.48 43.97 -4.75
CA LEU A 372 15.77 43.73 -5.37
C LEU A 372 16.31 44.96 -6.13
N ILE A 373 15.44 45.75 -6.77
CA ILE A 373 15.80 47.02 -7.39
C ILE A 373 16.33 48.00 -6.35
N GLU A 374 15.65 48.12 -5.21
CA GLU A 374 16.07 49.01 -4.12
C GLU A 374 17.40 48.56 -3.51
N TYR A 375 17.58 47.26 -3.33
CA TYR A 375 18.84 46.70 -2.89
C TYR A 375 19.98 47.05 -3.85
N CYS A 376 19.79 46.88 -5.16
CA CYS A 376 20.82 47.23 -6.15
C CYS A 376 21.15 48.73 -6.12
N HIS A 377 20.13 49.59 -6.03
CA HIS A 377 20.33 51.03 -5.95
C HIS A 377 21.08 51.44 -4.67
N ALA A 378 20.68 50.90 -3.51
CA ALA A 378 21.31 51.19 -2.23
C ALA A 378 22.79 50.76 -2.19
N ASN A 379 23.13 49.69 -2.90
CA ASN A 379 24.50 49.14 -2.97
C ASN A 379 25.29 49.61 -4.21
N LYS A 380 24.77 50.55 -5.01
CA LYS A 380 25.41 51.06 -6.25
C LYS A 380 25.72 49.95 -7.28
N LEU A 381 24.90 48.91 -7.33
CA LEU A 381 24.99 47.81 -8.29
C LEU A 381 24.19 48.09 -9.56
N HIS A 382 24.50 47.36 -10.64
CA HIS A 382 23.67 47.38 -11.83
C HIS A 382 22.24 46.89 -11.53
N PRO A 383 21.20 47.42 -12.21
CA PRO A 383 19.83 46.95 -12.03
C PRO A 383 19.69 45.44 -12.30
N PRO A 384 18.80 44.73 -11.59
CA PRO A 384 18.61 43.29 -11.77
C PRO A 384 18.23 42.95 -13.22
N ARG A 385 18.99 42.04 -13.85
CA ARG A 385 18.76 41.59 -15.22
C ARG A 385 18.05 40.24 -15.22
N TYR A 386 16.92 40.13 -15.91
CA TYR A 386 16.14 38.89 -15.96
C TYR A 386 16.31 38.17 -17.29
N THR A 387 16.43 36.85 -17.23
CA THR A 387 16.37 35.94 -18.39
C THR A 387 15.12 35.07 -18.26
N LEU A 388 14.46 34.79 -19.38
CA LEU A 388 13.23 34.00 -19.45
C LEU A 388 13.46 32.77 -20.34
N GLU A 389 13.05 31.62 -19.83
CA GLU A 389 12.91 30.36 -20.54
C GLU A 389 11.41 30.07 -20.68
N GLU A 390 10.97 29.73 -21.89
CA GLU A 390 9.56 29.47 -22.20
C GLU A 390 9.40 28.09 -22.84
N ASP A 391 8.45 27.33 -22.32
CA ASP A 391 7.93 26.12 -22.96
C ASP A 391 6.64 26.51 -23.70
N ILE A 392 6.75 26.58 -25.02
CA ILE A 392 5.71 27.08 -25.93
C ILE A 392 4.50 26.13 -25.95
N ASP A 393 4.76 24.82 -25.91
CA ASP A 393 3.72 23.79 -26.02
C ASP A 393 2.82 23.80 -24.78
N ASN A 394 3.43 24.00 -23.60
CA ASN A 394 2.73 24.00 -22.31
C ASN A 394 2.34 25.40 -21.82
N ARG A 395 2.73 26.46 -22.53
CA ARG A 395 2.52 27.88 -22.15
C ARG A 395 2.99 28.19 -20.72
N VAL A 396 4.17 27.70 -20.36
CA VAL A 396 4.77 27.93 -19.04
C VAL A 396 6.14 28.60 -19.16
N PHE A 397 6.49 29.33 -18.11
CA PHE A 397 7.63 30.22 -18.05
C PHE A 397 8.50 29.92 -16.83
N LYS A 398 9.81 29.94 -17.03
CA LYS A 398 10.83 29.84 -15.98
C LYS A 398 11.77 31.04 -16.12
N SER A 399 12.19 31.66 -15.02
CA SER A 399 13.05 32.85 -15.07
C SER A 399 14.29 32.71 -14.19
N SER A 400 15.34 33.40 -14.59
CA SER A 400 16.51 33.70 -13.76
C SER A 400 16.72 35.21 -13.65
N VAL A 401 17.50 35.63 -12.65
CA VAL A 401 17.90 37.00 -12.41
C VAL A 401 19.38 37.06 -12.09
N ILE A 402 20.09 38.01 -12.69
CA ILE A 402 21.49 38.31 -12.42
C ILE A 402 21.56 39.57 -11.56
N VAL A 403 22.23 39.46 -10.42
CA VAL A 403 22.56 40.57 -9.50
C VAL A 403 23.99 40.38 -9.04
N ASP A 404 24.81 41.43 -9.19
CA ASP A 404 26.24 41.41 -8.82
C ASP A 404 27.01 40.24 -9.47
N ASP A 405 26.83 40.06 -10.78
CA ASP A 405 27.40 38.98 -11.61
C ASP A 405 27.08 37.54 -11.14
N GLN A 406 26.18 37.38 -10.17
CA GLN A 406 25.67 36.09 -9.70
C GLN A 406 24.26 35.85 -10.23
N GLU A 407 24.04 34.70 -10.86
CA GLU A 407 22.74 34.29 -11.37
C GLU A 407 21.94 33.49 -10.32
N TYR A 408 20.64 33.81 -10.22
CA TYR A 408 19.66 33.17 -9.35
C TYR A 408 18.44 32.72 -10.14
N ALA A 409 17.91 31.53 -9.90
CA ALA A 409 16.76 31.02 -10.67
C ALA A 409 15.73 30.29 -9.81
N THR A 410 14.47 30.32 -10.25
CA THR A 410 13.47 29.38 -9.75
C THR A 410 13.54 28.08 -10.55
N THR A 411 13.44 26.93 -9.88
CA THR A 411 13.35 25.63 -10.57
C THR A 411 11.93 25.27 -11.00
N LEU A 412 10.92 26.07 -10.61
CA LEU A 412 9.51 25.79 -10.88
C LEU A 412 8.99 26.57 -12.11
N TRP A 413 8.30 25.86 -12.99
CA TRP A 413 7.57 26.43 -14.11
C TRP A 413 6.30 27.17 -13.64
N CYS A 414 6.02 28.33 -14.24
CA CYS A 414 4.89 29.18 -13.90
C CYS A 414 4.07 29.50 -15.15
N THR A 415 2.73 29.51 -15.06
CA THR A 415 1.84 29.91 -16.17
C THR A 415 1.83 31.41 -16.45
N SER A 416 2.70 32.18 -15.80
CA SER A 416 2.81 33.63 -15.99
C SER A 416 4.26 34.06 -15.90
N LYS A 417 4.74 34.73 -16.95
CA LYS A 417 6.05 35.39 -16.99
C LYS A 417 6.29 36.26 -15.74
N LYS A 418 5.30 37.07 -15.35
CA LYS A 418 5.39 37.95 -14.17
C LYS A 418 5.66 37.17 -12.88
N TYR A 419 4.96 36.05 -12.64
CA TYR A 419 5.18 35.25 -11.42
C TYR A 419 6.50 34.48 -11.46
N SER A 420 6.94 34.09 -12.66
CA SER A 420 8.23 33.44 -12.86
C SER A 420 9.40 34.37 -12.48
N GLU A 421 9.38 35.62 -12.97
CA GLU A 421 10.37 36.63 -12.61
C GLU A 421 10.36 36.98 -11.11
N GLN A 422 9.18 37.02 -10.49
CA GLN A 422 9.06 37.21 -9.03
C GLN A 422 9.60 36.00 -8.25
N GLY A 423 9.45 34.79 -8.78
CA GLY A 423 10.06 33.58 -8.24
C GLY A 423 11.59 33.65 -8.24
N ALA A 424 12.20 34.01 -9.38
CA ALA A 424 13.64 34.21 -9.48
C ALA A 424 14.15 35.32 -8.53
N ALA A 425 13.42 36.44 -8.47
CA ALA A 425 13.74 37.53 -7.55
C ALA A 425 13.66 37.10 -6.07
N ALA A 426 12.71 36.24 -5.73
CA ALA A 426 12.55 35.72 -4.37
C ALA A 426 13.70 34.79 -3.96
N VAL A 427 14.21 33.97 -4.88
CA VAL A 427 15.42 33.14 -4.65
C VAL A 427 16.62 34.03 -4.37
N CYS A 428 16.82 35.08 -5.17
CA CYS A 428 17.88 36.06 -4.95
C CYS A 428 17.72 36.80 -3.60
N CYS A 429 16.51 37.28 -3.29
CA CYS A 429 16.22 37.94 -2.01
C CYS A 429 16.51 37.03 -0.82
N GLN A 430 16.13 35.75 -0.88
CA GLN A 430 16.40 34.78 0.17
C GLN A 430 17.91 34.61 0.40
N GLN A 431 18.71 34.53 -0.66
CA GLN A 431 20.17 34.41 -0.54
C GLN A 431 20.83 35.66 0.04
N LEU A 432 20.30 36.84 -0.30
CA LEU A 432 20.78 38.13 0.19
C LEU A 432 20.23 38.51 1.58
N GLY A 433 19.44 37.64 2.22
CA GLY A 433 18.81 37.92 3.52
C GLY A 433 17.73 39.01 3.48
N LEU A 434 17.15 39.27 2.30
CA LEU A 434 16.12 40.28 2.09
C LEU A 434 14.72 39.69 2.29
N SER A 435 13.82 40.47 2.91
CA SER A 435 12.46 40.02 3.21
C SER A 435 11.41 41.03 2.73
N LEU A 436 10.19 40.55 2.48
CA LEU A 436 9.07 41.43 2.13
C LEU A 436 8.53 42.13 3.38
N GLN A 437 8.41 43.46 3.31
CA GLN A 437 7.69 44.22 4.32
C GLN A 437 6.18 43.96 4.18
N LYS A 438 5.54 43.47 5.25
CA LYS A 438 4.09 43.26 5.32
C LYS A 438 3.37 44.61 5.34
N LYS A 439 2.20 44.70 4.68
CA LYS A 439 1.27 45.81 4.91
C LYS A 439 0.76 45.71 6.34
N GLU A 440 0.78 46.82 7.08
CA GLU A 440 0.16 46.88 8.40
C GLU A 440 -1.34 46.57 8.25
N PRO A 441 -1.94 45.80 9.18
CA PRO A 441 -3.38 45.62 9.17
C PRO A 441 -4.03 47.00 9.33
N VAL A 442 -4.91 47.34 8.40
CA VAL A 442 -5.72 48.56 8.50
C VAL A 442 -6.63 48.39 9.72
N THR A 443 -6.22 48.93 10.88
CA THR A 443 -7.11 49.14 12.01
C THR A 443 -7.98 50.34 11.69
N GLY A 444 -8.97 50.12 10.83
CA GLY A 444 -10.03 51.06 10.53
C GLY A 444 -11.35 50.31 10.69
N THR A 445 -12.10 50.64 11.73
CA THR A 445 -13.52 50.31 11.81
C THR A 445 -14.20 50.81 10.54
N PRO A 446 -15.02 50.00 9.85
CA PRO A 446 -15.70 50.46 8.64
C PRO A 446 -16.67 51.58 9.02
N SER A 447 -16.53 52.76 8.41
CA SER A 447 -17.52 53.83 8.50
C SER A 447 -18.86 53.38 7.91
N GLU A 448 -19.97 53.80 8.51
CA GLU A 448 -21.36 53.37 8.23
C GLU A 448 -21.89 53.53 6.79
N LYS A 449 -21.09 53.99 5.82
CA LYS A 449 -21.52 54.19 4.43
C LYS A 449 -21.33 52.98 3.50
N ASP A 450 -20.65 51.92 3.93
CA ASP A 450 -20.44 50.71 3.09
C ASP A 450 -21.44 49.56 3.32
N ARG A 451 -22.54 49.79 4.06
CA ARG A 451 -23.57 48.76 4.32
C ARG A 451 -24.75 48.73 3.34
N SER A 452 -24.74 49.49 2.25
CA SER A 452 -25.91 49.63 1.36
C SER A 452 -25.84 48.96 -0.02
N VAL A 453 -24.88 48.07 -0.28
CA VAL A 453 -24.84 47.29 -1.54
C VAL A 453 -24.63 45.80 -1.26
N ALA A 454 -25.55 45.19 -0.51
CA ALA A 454 -25.72 43.73 -0.44
C ALA A 454 -27.14 43.38 0.01
N ARG A 455 -28.15 43.84 -0.73
CA ARG A 455 -29.52 43.32 -0.68
C ARG A 455 -30.03 43.18 -2.10
N GLY A 456 -30.16 41.95 -2.57
CA GLY A 456 -30.77 41.65 -3.87
C GLY A 456 -30.38 40.29 -4.42
N GLN A 457 -30.98 39.23 -3.88
CA GLN A 457 -31.55 38.05 -4.57
C GLN A 457 -31.60 36.84 -3.63
N GLU A 458 -32.69 36.75 -2.87
CA GLU A 458 -33.21 35.48 -2.35
C GLU A 458 -34.33 35.00 -3.29
N VAL A 459 -34.23 33.74 -3.76
CA VAL A 459 -35.40 32.95 -4.16
C VAL A 459 -35.20 31.49 -3.73
N ARG A 460 -35.89 31.15 -2.64
CA ARG A 460 -36.68 29.93 -2.28
C ARG A 460 -36.24 28.54 -2.77
N VAL A 461 -36.14 27.60 -1.81
CA VAL A 461 -36.99 26.38 -1.74
C VAL A 461 -37.35 26.09 -0.27
N SER A 462 -38.58 25.61 -0.08
CA SER A 462 -39.45 25.51 1.11
C SER A 462 -39.10 24.47 2.18
N SER A 463 -39.43 24.81 3.43
CA SER A 463 -39.67 23.87 4.54
C SER A 463 -41.04 24.17 5.18
N GLU A 464 -41.99 23.24 5.03
CA GLU A 464 -43.26 23.10 5.76
C GLU A 464 -43.33 21.61 6.13
N GLN A 465 -43.80 21.12 7.27
CA GLN A 465 -44.39 21.63 8.51
C GLN A 465 -44.20 20.47 9.52
N CYS A 466 -43.97 20.77 10.79
CA CYS A 466 -44.00 19.77 11.86
C CYS A 466 -44.93 20.32 12.95
N GLU A 467 -46.13 19.76 13.06
CA GLU A 467 -47.03 20.00 14.19
C GLU A 467 -47.29 18.68 14.94
N LEU A 468 -47.27 18.84 16.26
CA LEU A 468 -47.55 17.87 17.32
C LEU A 468 -49.00 17.40 17.30
N LEU A 469 -49.25 16.14 17.67
CA LEU A 469 -50.40 15.76 18.51
C LEU A 469 -50.10 14.50 19.36
N ASP A 470 -50.43 14.62 20.66
CA ASP A 470 -50.48 13.59 21.70
C ASP A 470 -51.63 12.57 21.50
N GLY A 471 -51.51 11.38 22.11
CA GLY A 471 -52.66 10.67 22.69
C GLY A 471 -52.91 9.18 22.36
N GLN A 472 -52.24 8.28 23.09
CA GLN A 472 -52.78 7.08 23.80
C GLN A 472 -53.53 5.89 23.10
N PRO A 473 -53.62 4.69 23.75
CA PRO A 473 -53.27 3.39 23.15
C PRO A 473 -54.39 2.32 23.11
N VAL A 474 -54.19 1.26 22.32
CA VAL A 474 -54.78 -0.12 22.44
C VAL A 474 -53.85 -1.04 21.61
N GLY A 475 -53.34 -2.22 21.96
CA GLY A 475 -53.70 -3.30 22.87
C GLY A 475 -53.74 -4.61 22.05
N GLY A 476 -52.92 -5.62 22.36
CA GLY A 476 -53.15 -6.99 21.83
C GLY A 476 -51.96 -7.92 21.59
N LYS A 477 -51.65 -8.72 22.64
CA LYS A 477 -51.36 -10.18 22.67
C LYS A 477 -50.19 -10.80 21.87
N GLY A 478 -49.48 -11.70 22.57
CA GLY A 478 -48.58 -12.73 22.03
C GLY A 478 -47.45 -13.05 23.02
N GLU A 479 -47.77 -13.60 24.19
CA GLU A 479 -47.49 -15.01 24.57
C GLU A 479 -46.01 -15.33 24.82
N VAL A 480 -45.73 -15.61 26.10
CA VAL A 480 -44.50 -16.16 26.65
C VAL A 480 -44.56 -17.68 26.54
N CYS A 481 -43.54 -18.30 25.93
CA CYS A 481 -43.25 -19.72 26.10
C CYS A 481 -41.81 -19.88 26.60
N ASN A 482 -41.68 -20.34 27.84
CA ASN A 482 -40.46 -20.89 28.41
C ASN A 482 -40.23 -22.29 27.84
N GLY A 483 -39.02 -22.56 27.34
CA GLY A 483 -38.54 -23.89 27.00
C GLY A 483 -37.03 -23.96 27.23
N ARG A 484 -36.61 -24.85 28.14
CA ARG A 484 -35.22 -25.22 28.40
C ARG A 484 -34.68 -26.03 27.21
N GLY A 485 -33.41 -25.84 26.84
CA GLY A 485 -32.70 -26.77 25.97
C GLY A 485 -31.48 -26.17 25.27
N GLU A 486 -30.32 -26.51 25.81
CA GLU A 486 -29.09 -26.88 25.09
C GLU A 486 -28.21 -25.82 24.39
N GLU A 487 -26.92 -26.12 24.52
CA GLU A 487 -25.73 -25.45 24.02
C GLU A 487 -25.77 -25.30 22.50
N ASP A 488 -25.56 -24.09 21.99
CA ASP A 488 -24.93 -23.77 20.70
C ASP A 488 -25.25 -22.31 20.34
N ASP A 489 -24.32 -21.37 20.57
CA ASP A 489 -24.33 -20.07 19.88
C ASP A 489 -23.03 -19.27 20.16
N VAL A 490 -21.94 -19.64 19.48
CA VAL A 490 -20.80 -18.73 19.20
C VAL A 490 -20.42 -18.84 17.72
N GLU A 491 -21.38 -18.64 16.81
CA GLU A 491 -21.06 -18.59 15.37
C GLU A 491 -21.97 -17.66 14.54
N LYS A 492 -22.39 -16.54 15.13
CA LYS A 492 -23.08 -15.44 14.40
C LYS A 492 -22.28 -14.15 14.25
N ALA A 493 -21.00 -14.15 14.57
CA ALA A 493 -20.12 -12.99 14.35
C ALA A 493 -19.43 -12.98 12.97
N GLU A 494 -19.47 -14.07 12.19
CA GLU A 494 -18.77 -14.15 10.89
C GLU A 494 -19.65 -13.85 9.67
N SER A 495 -20.96 -13.66 9.82
CA SER A 495 -21.85 -13.33 8.67
C SER A 495 -22.42 -11.90 8.67
N CYS A 496 -22.20 -11.10 9.73
CA CYS A 496 -22.81 -9.77 9.86
C CYS A 496 -21.83 -8.58 9.67
N SER A 497 -20.78 -8.76 8.88
CA SER A 497 -19.89 -7.65 8.44
C SER A 497 -19.86 -7.46 6.91
N SER A 498 -20.76 -8.11 6.18
CA SER A 498 -20.93 -7.96 4.73
C SER A 498 -22.05 -6.98 4.33
N ARG A 499 -22.56 -6.16 5.25
CA ARG A 499 -23.64 -5.18 4.98
C ARG A 499 -23.30 -3.71 5.21
N LEU A 500 -22.02 -3.36 5.25
CA LEU A 500 -21.57 -1.97 5.15
C LEU A 500 -20.38 -1.89 4.20
N GLU A 501 -20.66 -1.96 2.90
CA GLU A 501 -19.84 -1.41 1.80
C GLU A 501 -20.57 -1.64 0.46
N GLY A 502 -21.72 -1.00 0.31
CA GLY A 502 -22.33 -0.75 -0.99
C GLY A 502 -21.85 0.60 -1.50
N ASN A 503 -20.73 0.62 -2.21
CA ASN A 503 -20.37 1.68 -3.16
C ASN A 503 -19.43 1.09 -4.21
N ALA A 504 -19.99 0.21 -5.04
CA ALA A 504 -19.45 -0.05 -6.36
C ALA A 504 -19.65 1.22 -7.20
N ILE A 505 -18.56 1.91 -7.52
CA ILE A 505 -18.57 3.01 -8.49
C ILE A 505 -18.85 2.38 -9.85
N ASN A 506 -20.03 2.65 -10.40
CA ASN A 506 -20.37 2.41 -11.79
C ASN A 506 -19.33 3.11 -12.68
N CYS A 507 -18.58 2.33 -13.45
CA CYS A 507 -17.88 2.85 -14.63
C CYS A 507 -18.92 3.04 -15.73
N SER A 508 -19.41 4.27 -15.89
CA SER A 508 -20.14 4.70 -17.07
C SER A 508 -19.18 4.71 -18.26
N THR A 509 -19.45 3.86 -19.25
CA THR A 509 -18.91 3.96 -20.60
C THR A 509 -19.65 5.08 -21.34
N ASP A 510 -18.95 6.17 -21.68
CA ASP A 510 -19.45 7.12 -22.68
C ASP A 510 -19.14 6.60 -24.10
N PRO A 511 -20.11 6.64 -25.03
CA PRO A 511 -19.92 6.27 -26.43
C PRO A 511 -19.47 7.47 -27.26
N LEU A 512 -18.50 7.26 -28.15
CA LEU A 512 -18.18 8.15 -29.27
C LEU A 512 -18.85 7.62 -30.55
N ASN A 513 -19.91 8.30 -30.99
CA ASN A 513 -20.34 8.45 -32.40
C ASN A 513 -19.24 9.22 -33.17
N ASP A 514 -19.07 9.21 -34.49
CA ASP A 514 -19.74 8.63 -35.65
C ASP A 514 -18.66 8.61 -36.75
N SER A 515 -18.64 7.62 -37.63
CA SER A 515 -18.24 7.85 -39.02
C SER A 515 -19.00 6.91 -39.93
N GLU A 516 -19.75 7.54 -40.83
CA GLU A 516 -20.59 7.00 -41.88
C GLU A 516 -19.80 6.10 -42.86
N VAL A 517 -20.51 5.22 -43.56
CA VAL A 517 -20.33 4.76 -44.97
C VAL A 517 -21.15 3.45 -45.19
N PRO A 518 -21.73 3.20 -46.38
CA PRO A 518 -23.17 2.96 -46.50
C PRO A 518 -23.61 1.55 -46.96
N VAL A 519 -24.93 1.38 -46.87
CA VAL A 519 -25.78 0.27 -47.33
C VAL A 519 -25.75 0.09 -48.86
N LEU A 520 -25.53 -1.15 -49.32
CA LEU A 520 -26.01 -1.74 -50.59
C LEU A 520 -26.11 -3.27 -50.36
N SER A 521 -27.30 -3.85 -50.16
CA SER A 521 -28.30 -4.30 -51.14
C SER A 521 -28.06 -5.72 -51.71
N LYS A 522 -29.11 -6.54 -51.57
CA LYS A 522 -29.63 -7.56 -52.51
C LYS A 522 -29.10 -9.01 -52.51
N ASP A 523 -30.07 -9.88 -52.19
CA ASP A 523 -30.64 -10.95 -53.03
C ASP A 523 -30.12 -12.40 -53.00
N CYS A 524 -31.14 -13.29 -53.01
CA CYS A 524 -31.25 -14.68 -53.49
C CYS A 524 -30.56 -15.78 -52.65
N SER A 525 -31.32 -16.66 -51.98
CA SER A 525 -32.10 -17.80 -52.50
C SER A 525 -31.24 -18.90 -53.14
N THR A 526 -31.22 -20.10 -52.56
CA THR A 526 -31.96 -21.30 -53.01
C THR A 526 -31.46 -22.55 -52.31
N ASP A 527 -32.41 -23.42 -51.98
CA ASP A 527 -32.28 -24.83 -51.65
C ASP A 527 -31.52 -25.63 -52.73
N HIS A 528 -30.80 -26.69 -52.34
CA HIS A 528 -31.19 -28.10 -52.53
C HIS A 528 -30.01 -29.10 -52.50
N GLN A 529 -30.27 -30.23 -51.84
CA GLN A 529 -29.93 -31.63 -52.22
C GLN A 529 -28.45 -32.01 -52.39
N GLU A 530 -27.88 -32.94 -51.63
CA GLU A 530 -28.15 -34.38 -51.40
C GLU A 530 -27.01 -35.23 -51.98
N ALA A 531 -26.69 -36.28 -51.22
CA ALA A 531 -26.26 -37.60 -51.67
C ALA A 531 -24.77 -37.91 -51.97
N ARG A 532 -24.23 -38.71 -51.03
CA ARG A 532 -23.70 -40.09 -51.21
C ARG A 532 -22.29 -40.33 -51.78
N GLY A 533 -21.62 -41.30 -51.13
CA GLY A 533 -20.52 -42.13 -51.67
C GLY A 533 -19.32 -42.16 -50.72
N VAL A 534 -19.24 -43.03 -49.70
CA VAL A 534 -18.79 -44.46 -49.72
C VAL A 534 -17.32 -44.65 -50.10
N GLY A 535 -16.56 -45.30 -49.20
CA GLY A 535 -15.32 -46.02 -49.50
C GLY A 535 -14.19 -45.71 -48.51
N THR A 536 -13.99 -46.52 -47.44
CA THR A 536 -12.93 -47.57 -47.30
C THR A 536 -11.49 -46.99 -47.29
N ALA A 537 -10.51 -47.38 -46.47
CA ALA A 537 -10.27 -48.38 -45.42
C ALA A 537 -9.01 -47.86 -44.67
N GLU A 538 -8.93 -47.90 -43.34
CA GLU A 538 -8.38 -48.97 -42.49
C GLU A 538 -6.83 -49.08 -42.45
N GLN A 539 -6.34 -49.38 -41.24
CA GLN A 539 -4.99 -49.78 -40.80
C GLN A 539 -4.02 -48.62 -40.47
N ARG A 540 -3.46 -48.48 -39.27
CA ARG A 540 -3.31 -49.36 -38.08
C ARG A 540 -3.13 -48.50 -36.83
#